data_AF-A0A3Q9UM20-F1
#
_entry.id   AF-A0A3Q9UM20-F1
#
_cell.length_a   1.000
_cell.length_b   1.000
_cell.length_c   1.000
_cell.angle_alpha   90.00
_cell.angle_beta   90.00
_cell.angle_gamma   90.00
#
_symmetry.space_group_name_H-M   'P 1'
#
loop_
_entity.id
_entity.type
_entity.pdbx_description
1 polymer ?
#
loop_
_entity_poly.entity_id
_entity_poly.type
_entity_poly.pdbx_seq_one_letter_code
_entity_poly.pdbx_strand_id
1 'polypeptide(L)' 'MSIDWIALAQVAMVTVLAAVAIVGVVSGGALMLDRAKIREGNGDGTASLVMIGWSMIGLAGLVVLYGLYLLIPYFH' A
#
# COMPACT_ATOMS: atom_id res chain seq x y z
N MET A 1 -15.57 -23.51 -25.83
CA MET A 1 -14.84 -22.53 -24.99
C MET A 1 -13.79 -23.29 -24.21
N SER A 2 -12.51 -23.16 -24.57
CA SER A 2 -11.39 -23.71 -23.80
C SER A 2 -10.97 -22.68 -22.75
N ILE A 3 -10.81 -23.11 -21.51
CA ILE A 3 -10.28 -22.25 -20.45
C ILE A 3 -8.80 -22.01 -20.74
N ASP A 4 -8.41 -20.74 -20.82
CA ASP A 4 -7.02 -20.35 -20.84
C ASP A 4 -6.48 -20.34 -19.40
N TRP A 5 -5.86 -21.45 -19.02
CA TRP A 5 -5.28 -21.64 -17.71
C TRP A 5 -4.10 -20.69 -17.43
N ILE A 6 -3.40 -20.23 -18.47
CA ILE A 6 -2.27 -19.31 -18.34
C ILE A 6 -2.79 -17.91 -17.99
N ALA A 7 -3.83 -17.45 -18.69
CA ALA A 7 -4.47 -16.18 -18.38
C ALA A 7 -5.02 -16.14 -16.94
N LEU A 8 -5.65 -17.22 -16.49
CA LEU A 8 -6.14 -17.33 -15.11
C LEU A 8 -4.99 -17.25 -14.08
N ALA A 9 -3.92 -18.00 -14.31
CA ALA A 9 -2.74 -17.98 -13.44
C ALA A 9 -2.10 -16.58 -13.39
N GLN A 10 -2.03 -15.88 -14.52
CA GLN A 10 -1.48 -14.52 -14.59
C GLN A 10 -2.28 -13.55 -13.73
N VAL A 11 -3.61 -13.52 -13.87
CA VAL A 11 -4.47 -12.62 -13.07
C VAL A 11 -4.34 -12.95 -11.59
N ALA A 12 -4.37 -14.22 -11.22
CA ALA A 12 -4.20 -14.65 -9.83
C ALA A 12 -2.87 -14.17 -9.26
N MET A 13 -1.77 -14.36 -9.99
CA MET A 13 -0.43 -13.99 -9.54
C MET A 13 -0.30 -12.46 -9.38
N VAL A 14 -0.76 -11.69 -10.35
CA VAL A 14 -0.74 -10.21 -10.29
C VAL A 14 -1.58 -9.71 -9.12
N THR A 15 -2.75 -10.29 -8.89
CA THR A 15 -3.64 -9.90 -7.80
C THR A 15 -3.00 -10.16 -6.44
N VAL A 16 -2.40 -11.35 -6.25
CA VAL A 16 -1.72 -11.70 -4.99
C VAL A 16 -0.52 -10.78 -4.76
N LEU A 17 0.31 -10.55 -5.77
CA LEU A 17 1.48 -9.69 -5.65
C LEU A 17 1.11 -8.24 -5.33
N ALA A 18 0.08 -7.71 -6.00
CA ALA A 18 -0.44 -6.37 -5.71
C ALA A 18 -0.98 -6.27 -4.27
N ALA A 19 -1.74 -7.26 -3.82
CA ALA A 19 -2.25 -7.30 -2.45
C ALA A 19 -1.12 -7.34 -1.43
N VAL A 20 -0.12 -8.21 -1.61
CA VAL A 20 1.06 -8.30 -0.71
C VAL A 20 1.83 -6.98 -0.69
N ALA A 21 2.04 -6.35 -1.84
CA ALA A 21 2.73 -5.07 -1.92
C ALA A 21 1.99 -3.96 -1.14
N ILE A 22 0.68 -3.82 -1.36
CA ILE A 22 -0.14 -2.80 -0.67
C ILE A 22 -0.15 -3.06 0.84
N VAL A 23 -0.43 -4.30 1.26
CA VAL A 23 -0.44 -4.68 2.69
C VAL A 23 0.92 -4.45 3.32
N GLY A 24 2.01 -4.76 2.63
CA GLY A 24 3.38 -4.51 3.10
C GLY A 24 3.66 -3.03 3.33
N VAL A 25 3.29 -2.17 2.38
CA VAL A 25 3.47 -0.71 2.51
C VAL A 25 2.63 -0.15 3.66
N VAL A 26 1.36 -0.53 3.76
CA VAL A 26 0.47 -0.07 4.84
C VAL A 26 0.96 -0.56 6.19
N SER A 27 1.34 -1.84 6.31
CA SER A 27 1.86 -2.42 7.56
C SER A 27 3.19 -1.75 7.97
N GLY A 28 4.07 -1.47 7.01
CA GLY A 28 5.31 -0.74 7.25
C GLY A 28 5.06 0.68 7.74
N GLY A 29 4.10 1.40 7.12
CA GLY A 29 3.70 2.73 7.56
C GLY A 29 3.11 2.74 8.97
N ALA A 30 2.20 1.81 9.26
CA ALA A 30 1.62 1.62 10.59
C ALA A 30 2.69 1.29 11.65
N LEU A 31 3.65 0.42 11.32
CA LEU A 31 4.76 0.08 12.21
C LEU A 31 5.64 1.29 12.54
N MET A 32 5.93 2.15 11.57
CA MET A 32 6.71 3.37 11.81
C MET A 32 5.96 4.36 12.71
N LEU A 33 4.64 4.49 12.51
CA LEU A 33 3.82 5.35 13.35
C LEU A 33 3.71 4.81 14.79
N ASP A 34 3.59 3.49 14.95
CA ASP A 34 3.58 2.84 16.27
C ASP A 34 4.91 3.04 17.01
N ARG A 35 6.04 2.86 16.32
CA ARG A 35 7.38 3.17 16.85
C ARG A 35 7.55 4.63 17.22
N ALA A 36 6.95 5.55 16.47
CA ALA A 36 6.98 6.97 16.80
C ALA A 36 6.24 7.24 18.11
N LYS A 37 5.06 6.65 18.28
CA LYS A 37 4.22 6.82 19.48
C LYS A 37 4.91 6.31 20.75
N ILE A 38 5.66 5.21 20.66
CA ILE A 38 6.48 4.70 21.77
C ILE A 38 7.63 5.68 22.10
N ARG A 39 8.15 6.40 21.11
CA ARG A 39 9.29 7.33 21.24
C ARG A 39 8.90 8.76 21.59
N GLU A 40 7.62 9.12 21.59
CA GLU A 40 7.13 10.46 21.95
C GLU A 40 7.64 10.94 23.33
N GLY A 41 7.96 10.03 24.25
CA GLY A 41 8.56 10.36 25.55
C GLY A 41 10.07 10.67 25.56
N ASN A 42 10.80 10.36 24.49
CA ASN A 42 12.28 10.46 24.43
C ASN A 42 12.79 11.58 23.49
N GLY A 43 11.89 12.37 22.92
CA GLY A 43 12.19 13.65 22.24
C GLY A 43 12.82 13.57 20.84
N ASP A 44 13.70 12.61 20.58
CA ASP A 44 14.54 12.61 19.37
C ASP A 44 14.11 11.56 18.32
N GLY A 45 13.92 11.99 17.07
CA GLY A 45 13.57 11.13 15.92
C GLY A 45 12.08 10.77 15.74
N THR A 46 11.20 11.20 16.63
CA THR A 46 9.75 10.94 16.55
C THR A 46 9.12 11.56 15.30
N ALA A 47 9.44 12.82 14.99
CA ALA A 47 8.88 13.53 13.84
C ALA A 47 9.22 12.83 12.50
N SER A 48 10.44 12.32 12.35
CA SER A 48 10.87 11.60 11.15
C SER A 48 10.09 10.29 10.97
N LEU A 49 9.84 9.55 12.05
CA LEU A 49 9.09 8.29 12.00
C LEU A 49 7.61 8.52 11.64
N VAL A 50 6.99 9.56 12.21
CA VAL A 50 5.62 9.97 11.86
C VAL A 50 5.54 10.36 10.39
N MET A 51 6.49 11.16 9.89
CA MET A 51 6.52 11.60 8.50
C MET A 51 6.63 10.42 7.54
N ILE A 52 7.55 9.48 7.81
CA ILE A 52 7.72 8.27 7.00
C ILE A 52 6.44 7.42 7.05
N GLY A 53 5.88 7.19 8.24
CA GLY A 53 4.66 6.39 8.40
C GLY A 53 3.49 6.92 7.57
N TRP A 54 3.21 8.23 7.65
CA TRP A 54 2.16 8.86 6.86
C TRP A 54 2.48 8.91 5.37
N SER A 55 3.75 9.09 4.97
CA SER A 55 4.12 9.07 3.56
C SER A 55 3.85 7.70 2.92
N MET A 56 4.13 6.60 3.64
CA MET A 56 3.86 5.24 3.17
C MET A 56 2.35 4.98 3.05
N ILE A 57 1.56 5.40 4.04
CA ILE A 57 0.10 5.29 4.00
C ILE A 57 -0.49 6.13 2.86
N GLY A 58 0.00 7.37 2.69
CA GLY A 58 -0.39 8.26 1.60
C GLY A 58 -0.08 7.67 0.23
N LEU A 59 1.12 7.10 0.06
CA LEU A 59 1.52 6.41 -1.17
C LEU A 59 0.58 5.23 -1.48
N ALA A 60 0.29 4.39 -0.48
CA ALA A 60 -0.65 3.28 -0.65
C ALA A 60 -2.05 3.78 -1.06
N GLY A 61 -2.53 4.87 -0.44
CA GLY A 61 -3.77 5.52 -0.82
C GLY A 61 -3.77 6.01 -2.27
N LEU A 62 -2.69 6.67 -2.71
CA LEU A 62 -2.54 7.12 -4.10
C LEU A 62 -2.56 5.96 -5.11
N VAL A 63 -1.91 4.84 -4.79
CA VAL A 63 -1.94 3.64 -5.64
C VAL A 63 -3.36 3.11 -5.78
N VAL A 64 -4.13 3.05 -4.69
CA VAL A 64 -5.54 2.62 -4.72
C VAL A 64 -6.39 3.60 -5.54
N LEU A 65 -6.23 4.90 -5.33
CA LEU A 65 -6.94 5.93 -6.10
C LEU A 65 -6.62 5.85 -7.60
N TYR A 66 -5.36 5.60 -7.95
CA TYR A 66 -4.97 5.38 -9.34
C TYR A 66 -5.60 4.11 -9.93
N GLY A 67 -5.69 3.03 -9.16
CA GLY A 67 -6.41 1.83 -9.56
C GLY A 67 -7.90 2.12 -9.83
N LEU A 68 -8.55 2.92 -8.99
CA LEU A 68 -9.94 3.35 -9.20
C LEU A 68 -10.09 4.25 -10.44
N TYR A 69 -9.14 5.14 -10.68
CA TYR A 69 -9.10 5.99 -11.88
C TYR A 69 -9.06 5.16 -13.16
N LEU A 70 -8.25 4.10 -13.19
CA LEU A 70 -8.17 3.19 -14.34
C LEU A 70 -9.39 2.26 -14.46
N LEU A 71 -10.03 1.91 -13.35
CA LEU A 71 -11.22 1.05 -13.36
C LEU A 71 -12.46 1.79 -13.84
N ILE A 72 -12.57 3.09 -13.55
CA ILE A 72 -13.75 3.90 -13.86
C ILE A 72 -13.51 4.64 -15.20
N PRO A 73 -14.14 4.21 -16.31
CA PRO A 73 -13.89 4.74 -17.65
C PRO A 73 -14.43 6.16 -17.87
N TYR A 74 -15.11 6.76 -16.89
CA TYR A 74 -15.53 8.16 -16.99
C TYR A 74 -14.39 9.15 -16.70
N PHE A 75 -13.34 8.70 -16.00
CA PHE A 75 -12.25 9.59 -15.55
C PHE A 75 -11.10 9.74 -16.56
N HIS A 76 -11.05 8.90 -17.59
CA HIS A 76 -10.03 8.89 -18.64
C HIS A 76 -10.63 8.51 -19.99
#